data_AF-A0A2H2YZM7-F1
#
_entry.id   AF-A0A2H2YZM7-F1
#
_cell.length_a   1.000
_cell.length_b   1.000
_cell.length_c   1.000
_cell.angle_alpha   90.00
_cell.angle_beta   90.00
_cell.angle_gamma   90.00
#
_symmetry.space_group_name_H-M   'P 1'
#
loop_
_entity.id
_entity.type
_entity.pdbx_description
1 polymer ?
#
loop_
_entity_poly.entity_id
_entity_poly.type
_entity_poly.pdbx_seq_one_letter_code
_entity_poly.pdbx_strand_id
1 'polypeptide(L)'
;MASLAAEMTLEDADDCCNKATGIYVHSAKRTGYLCLLLQTLHNYLYGRWFRPYKSEIEYVQFIAKTFLPELLLEDLRPGPLANLAVSVHAAICNRAQEIRDAVKDLSPHHSRSDWDPPPANCPKRLGRDAYSRMELDRIIRHQEFFVLRPLFRAIIIIIRLEEYNDKNMDIAQLPVLLVRTGTEDGLSAPISFESIAHQIHSAIHDTPKGETAVRVALEVAVDFIMMLEKRETDAFGHQPDPIASTQDLEDGGLAGRYGILQRAETLGWGDEPLAGPSSGWVDTKIHTGWCGGGVDSDNWKRRAQRLEHENVVRNEEMYPEPYEWPTIVQGSRKHWQIWRD
;
A
#
# COMPACT_ATOMS: atom_id res chain seq x y z
N MET A 1 6.72 10.06 16.06
CA MET A 1 5.64 10.48 15.13
C MET A 1 6.08 11.49 14.08
N ALA A 2 6.43 12.75 14.42
CA ALA A 2 7.00 13.70 13.43
C ALA A 2 8.28 13.18 12.73
N SER A 3 8.99 12.24 13.38
CA SER A 3 10.17 11.55 12.83
C SER A 3 9.86 10.59 11.65
N LEU A 4 8.64 10.06 11.52
CA LEU A 4 8.28 9.15 10.43
C LEU A 4 8.19 9.90 9.09
N ALA A 5 7.41 10.98 9.04
CA ALA A 5 7.33 11.81 7.83
C ALA A 5 8.69 12.49 7.52
N ALA A 6 9.39 13.00 8.52
CA ALA A 6 10.64 13.75 8.31
C ALA A 6 11.77 12.94 7.62
N GLU A 7 11.74 11.60 7.68
CA GLU A 7 12.73 10.71 7.06
C GLU A 7 12.22 9.98 5.81
N MET A 8 11.03 10.33 5.33
CA MET A 8 10.44 9.75 4.13
C MET A 8 11.36 9.97 2.92
N THR A 9 11.70 8.88 2.23
CA THR A 9 12.42 8.91 0.96
C THR A 9 11.47 9.16 -0.21
N LEU A 10 11.99 9.42 -1.42
CA LEU A 10 11.13 9.48 -2.62
C LEU A 10 10.44 8.13 -2.87
N GLU A 11 11.18 7.03 -2.72
CA GLU A 11 10.65 5.67 -2.79
C GLU A 11 9.49 5.43 -1.80
N ASP A 12 9.61 5.94 -0.56
CA ASP A 12 8.56 5.82 0.46
C ASP A 12 7.32 6.67 0.11
N ALA A 13 7.52 7.85 -0.51
CA ALA A 13 6.45 8.75 -0.95
C ALA A 13 5.68 8.19 -2.15
N ASP A 14 6.40 7.69 -3.15
CA ASP A 14 5.81 7.09 -4.35
C ASP A 14 5.05 5.79 -4.03
N ASP A 15 5.47 5.06 -3.00
CA ASP A 15 4.71 3.91 -2.49
C ASP A 15 3.33 4.26 -1.92
N CYS A 16 3.17 5.47 -1.38
CA CYS A 16 1.88 5.95 -0.89
C CYS A 16 0.93 6.28 -2.05
N CYS A 17 1.46 6.39 -3.27
CA CYS A 17 0.67 6.68 -4.45
C CYS A 17 0.03 5.42 -5.03
N ASN A 18 -0.99 5.65 -5.85
CA ASN A 18 -1.72 4.63 -6.60
C ASN A 18 -2.35 3.54 -5.71
N LYS A 19 -2.65 3.90 -4.46
CA LYS A 19 -3.39 3.08 -3.50
C LYS A 19 -4.75 3.67 -3.19
N ALA A 20 -5.71 2.84 -2.77
CA ALA A 20 -7.01 3.29 -2.31
C ALA A 20 -7.04 3.60 -0.81
N THR A 21 -6.22 2.96 0.02
CA THR A 21 -6.24 3.18 1.49
C THR A 21 -4.89 2.88 2.17
N GLY A 22 -4.70 3.42 3.37
CA GLY A 22 -3.62 3.04 4.28
C GLY A 22 -4.11 2.04 5.35
N ILE A 23 -3.32 1.00 5.63
CA ILE A 23 -3.59 0.03 6.70
C ILE A 23 -2.54 0.22 7.79
N TYR A 24 -2.94 0.56 9.01
CA TYR A 24 -2.05 0.72 10.15
C TYR A 24 -2.11 -0.52 11.03
N VAL A 25 -1.02 -1.26 11.11
CA VAL A 25 -0.90 -2.38 12.06
C VAL A 25 -0.36 -1.82 13.36
N HIS A 26 -1.26 -1.68 14.33
CA HIS A 26 -0.94 -1.27 15.68
C HIS A 26 -0.69 -2.49 16.56
N SER A 27 0.29 -2.36 17.45
CA SER A 27 0.49 -3.31 18.53
C SER A 27 1.02 -2.60 19.77
N ALA A 28 0.48 -2.96 20.92
CA ALA A 28 0.90 -2.53 22.24
C ALA A 28 1.92 -3.50 22.87
N LYS A 29 2.05 -4.72 22.31
CA LYS A 29 2.95 -5.77 22.82
C LYS A 29 3.74 -6.40 21.69
N ARG A 30 5.02 -6.69 21.92
CA ARG A 30 5.79 -7.48 20.96
C ARG A 30 5.18 -8.87 20.81
N THR A 31 5.06 -9.31 19.57
CA THR A 31 4.56 -10.63 19.24
C THR A 31 5.28 -11.20 18.03
N GLY A 32 5.44 -12.52 18.00
CA GLY A 32 5.97 -13.26 16.85
C GLY A 32 5.04 -13.25 15.64
N TYR A 33 3.79 -12.83 15.81
CA TYR A 33 2.78 -12.85 14.75
C TYR A 33 2.91 -11.75 13.71
N LEU A 34 3.74 -10.72 13.93
CA LEU A 34 3.81 -9.57 13.02
C LEU A 34 4.16 -9.98 11.59
N CYS A 35 5.22 -10.76 11.39
CA CYS A 35 5.63 -11.21 10.06
C CYS A 35 4.55 -12.06 9.39
N LEU A 36 3.94 -12.98 10.14
CA LEU A 36 2.87 -13.84 9.65
C LEU A 36 1.62 -13.04 9.26
N LEU A 37 1.20 -12.08 10.08
CA LEU A 37 0.07 -11.18 9.76
C LEU A 37 0.36 -10.43 8.46
N LEU A 38 1.55 -9.86 8.30
CA LEU A 38 1.88 -9.06 7.10
C LEU A 38 1.83 -9.90 5.82
N GLN A 39 2.37 -11.12 5.85
CA GLN A 39 2.29 -12.04 4.69
C GLN A 39 0.84 -12.47 4.43
N THR A 40 0.10 -12.83 5.48
CA THR A 40 -1.31 -13.25 5.38
C THR A 40 -2.20 -12.15 4.85
N LEU A 41 -2.04 -10.91 5.36
CA LEU A 41 -2.76 -9.73 4.93
C LEU A 41 -2.44 -9.39 3.48
N HIS A 42 -1.17 -9.41 3.08
CA HIS A 42 -0.77 -9.15 1.69
C HIS A 42 -1.42 -10.17 0.74
N ASN A 43 -1.30 -11.47 1.03
CA ASN A 43 -1.88 -12.52 0.20
C ASN A 43 -3.41 -12.44 0.12
N TYR A 44 -4.06 -12.08 1.23
CA TYR A 44 -5.50 -11.84 1.28
C TYR A 44 -5.91 -10.68 0.37
N LEU A 45 -5.28 -9.50 0.54
CA LEU A 45 -5.58 -8.32 -0.25
C LEU A 45 -5.28 -8.53 -1.73
N TYR A 46 -4.15 -9.16 -2.05
CA TYR A 46 -3.76 -9.49 -3.41
C TYR A 46 -4.76 -10.43 -4.06
N GLY A 47 -5.18 -11.49 -3.38
CA GLY A 47 -6.20 -12.42 -3.88
C GLY A 47 -7.58 -11.81 -4.09
N ARG A 48 -7.92 -10.71 -3.40
CA ARG A 48 -9.18 -9.97 -3.56
C ARG A 48 -9.10 -8.94 -4.70
N TRP A 49 -7.98 -8.22 -4.79
CA TRP A 49 -7.81 -7.10 -5.71
C TRP A 49 -7.32 -7.53 -7.09
N PHE A 50 -6.28 -8.37 -7.15
CA PHE A 50 -5.62 -8.73 -8.39
C PHE A 50 -6.47 -9.70 -9.20
N ARG A 51 -6.75 -9.33 -10.45
CA ARG A 51 -7.41 -10.17 -11.44
C ARG A 51 -6.50 -10.27 -12.65
N PRO A 52 -6.00 -11.49 -12.98
CA PRO A 52 -5.13 -11.68 -14.14
C PRO A 52 -5.75 -11.07 -15.40
N TYR A 53 -4.96 -10.26 -16.10
CA TYR A 53 -5.35 -9.58 -17.36
C TYR A 53 -6.58 -8.66 -17.23
N LYS A 54 -6.85 -8.16 -16.03
CA LYS A 54 -7.96 -7.23 -15.76
C LYS A 54 -7.61 -6.11 -14.78
N SER A 55 -6.55 -6.29 -14.00
CA SER A 55 -6.06 -5.27 -13.06
C SER A 55 -4.85 -4.58 -13.66
N GLU A 56 -4.85 -3.25 -13.62
CA GLU A 56 -3.66 -2.44 -13.88
C GLU A 56 -2.71 -2.52 -12.68
N ILE A 57 -1.41 -2.66 -12.94
CA ILE A 57 -0.37 -2.89 -11.91
C ILE A 57 0.81 -1.90 -12.04
N GLU A 58 0.81 -1.10 -13.10
CA GLU A 58 1.83 -0.11 -13.41
C GLU A 58 1.90 0.96 -12.32
N TYR A 59 3.08 1.53 -12.14
CA TYR A 59 3.33 2.56 -11.12
C TYR A 59 2.89 2.12 -9.71
N VAL A 60 3.09 0.83 -9.40
CA VAL A 60 2.82 0.26 -8.07
C VAL A 60 1.35 0.38 -7.67
N GLN A 61 0.43 0.27 -8.64
CA GLN A 61 -1.00 0.18 -8.36
C GLN A 61 -1.29 -1.03 -7.48
N PHE A 62 -2.01 -0.79 -6.38
CA PHE A 62 -2.47 -1.84 -5.46
C PHE A 62 -3.56 -1.27 -4.55
N ILE A 63 -4.38 -2.09 -3.90
CA ILE A 63 -5.49 -1.58 -3.09
C ILE A 63 -5.04 -0.77 -1.87
N ALA A 64 -3.95 -1.18 -1.22
CA ALA A 64 -3.59 -0.60 0.07
C ALA A 64 -2.08 -0.51 0.31
N LYS A 65 -1.67 0.43 1.17
CA LYS A 65 -0.32 0.46 1.77
C LYS A 65 -0.40 0.16 3.26
N THR A 66 0.34 -0.85 3.71
CA THR A 66 0.49 -1.20 5.12
C THR A 66 1.59 -0.38 5.79
N PHE A 67 1.28 0.20 6.94
CA PHE A 67 2.17 0.97 7.80
C PHE A 67 2.38 0.26 9.14
N LEU A 68 3.63 0.23 9.58
CA LEU A 68 4.04 -0.22 10.91
C LEU A 68 4.48 1.00 11.73
N PRO A 69 3.54 1.75 12.34
CA PRO A 69 3.93 2.81 13.26
C PRO A 69 4.79 2.23 14.40
N GLU A 70 5.70 3.02 14.95
CA GLU A 70 6.45 2.65 16.15
C GLU A 70 5.48 2.16 17.24
N LEU A 71 5.82 1.04 17.90
CA LEU A 71 5.03 0.48 19.00
C LEU A 71 4.69 1.59 20.00
N LEU A 72 3.40 1.79 20.28
CA LEU A 72 3.01 2.72 21.34
C LEU A 72 3.29 2.04 22.68
N LEU A 73 3.73 2.82 23.66
CA LEU A 73 3.99 2.33 25.02
C LEU A 73 2.72 1.88 25.75
N GLU A 74 1.54 2.26 25.24
CA GLU A 74 0.25 1.98 25.86
C GLU A 74 -0.74 1.44 24.81
N ASP A 75 -1.57 0.48 25.25
CA ASP A 75 -2.69 -0.03 24.46
C ASP A 75 -3.81 1.02 24.43
N LEU A 76 -3.88 1.76 23.31
CA LEU A 76 -4.86 2.82 23.17
C LEU A 76 -6.27 2.25 22.93
N ARG A 77 -7.25 2.86 23.61
CA ARG A 77 -8.67 2.63 23.28
C ARG A 77 -8.95 3.00 21.82
N PRO A 78 -9.98 2.39 21.18
CA PRO A 78 -10.27 2.59 19.76
C PRO A 78 -10.36 4.06 19.30
N GLY A 79 -11.00 4.94 20.08
CA GLY A 79 -11.15 6.36 19.71
C GLY A 79 -9.82 7.13 19.67
N PRO A 80 -9.06 7.16 20.78
CA PRO A 80 -7.71 7.73 20.78
C PRO A 80 -6.78 7.12 19.70
N LEU A 81 -6.87 5.81 19.46
CA LEU A 81 -6.10 5.14 18.41
C LEU A 81 -6.47 5.66 17.01
N ALA A 82 -7.77 5.79 16.73
CA ALA A 82 -8.26 6.35 15.47
C ALA A 82 -7.78 7.80 15.26
N ASN A 83 -7.90 8.66 16.27
CA ASN A 83 -7.46 10.05 16.19
C ASN A 83 -5.94 10.17 15.95
N LEU A 84 -5.16 9.30 16.58
CA LEU A 84 -3.71 9.22 16.35
C LEU A 84 -3.40 8.78 14.92
N ALA A 85 -4.06 7.72 14.44
CA ALA A 85 -3.84 7.21 13.09
C ALA A 85 -4.22 8.25 12.01
N VAL A 86 -5.33 8.98 12.19
CA VAL A 86 -5.72 10.10 11.31
C VAL A 86 -4.65 11.18 11.29
N SER A 87 -4.14 11.58 12.45
CA SER A 87 -3.09 12.60 12.55
C SER A 87 -1.79 12.17 11.87
N VAL A 88 -1.38 10.91 12.07
CA VAL A 88 -0.20 10.32 11.42
C VAL A 88 -0.40 10.24 9.91
N HIS A 89 -1.56 9.78 9.47
CA HIS A 89 -1.86 9.63 8.07
C HIS A 89 -1.87 10.97 7.33
N ALA A 90 -2.42 12.03 7.94
CA ALA A 90 -2.36 13.38 7.40
C ALA A 90 -0.90 13.84 7.23
N ALA A 91 -0.04 13.63 8.24
CA ALA A 91 1.37 13.97 8.16
C ALA A 91 2.11 13.19 7.05
N ILE A 92 1.81 11.91 6.88
CA ILE A 92 2.35 11.07 5.81
C ILE A 92 1.91 11.57 4.44
N CYS A 93 0.62 11.84 4.25
CA CYS A 93 0.08 12.32 2.97
C CYS A 93 0.65 13.69 2.60
N ASN A 94 0.72 14.62 3.55
CA ASN A 94 1.31 15.94 3.31
C ASN A 94 2.76 15.83 2.89
N ARG A 95 3.55 15.00 3.60
CA ARG A 95 4.96 14.82 3.27
C ARG A 95 5.19 14.13 1.94
N ALA A 96 4.39 13.11 1.62
CA ALA A 96 4.47 12.43 0.33
C ALA A 96 4.16 13.41 -0.82
N GLN A 97 3.17 14.28 -0.63
CA GLN A 97 2.83 15.31 -1.60
C GLN A 97 3.98 16.34 -1.76
N GLU A 98 4.51 16.87 -0.66
CA GLU A 98 5.63 17.82 -0.68
C GLU A 98 6.87 17.26 -1.39
N ILE A 99 7.23 16.00 -1.13
CA ILE A 99 8.37 15.35 -1.77
C ILE A 99 8.14 15.26 -3.28
N ARG A 100 6.96 14.83 -3.69
CA ARG A 100 6.62 14.66 -5.10
C ARG A 100 6.60 15.98 -5.85
N ASP A 101 6.00 17.01 -5.27
CA ASP A 101 5.97 18.34 -5.87
C ASP A 101 7.39 18.90 -5.99
N ALA A 102 8.23 18.73 -4.96
CA ALA A 102 9.63 19.15 -5.02
C ALA A 102 10.44 18.40 -6.08
N VAL A 103 10.14 17.12 -6.35
CA VAL A 103 10.84 16.32 -7.36
C VAL A 103 10.34 16.62 -8.78
N LYS A 104 9.07 16.97 -8.98
CA LYS A 104 8.56 17.42 -10.30
C LYS A 104 9.25 18.68 -10.80
N ASP A 105 9.67 19.55 -9.88
CA ASP A 105 10.41 20.77 -10.21
C ASP A 105 11.87 20.48 -10.62
N LEU A 106 12.37 19.26 -10.40
CA LEU A 106 13.71 18.85 -10.82
C LEU A 106 13.67 18.46 -12.30
N SER A 107 14.36 19.23 -13.16
CA SER A 107 14.53 18.81 -14.56
C SER A 107 15.36 17.53 -14.66
N PRO A 108 14.98 16.56 -15.52
CA PRO A 108 15.61 15.24 -15.63
C PRO A 108 17.02 15.23 -16.24
N HIS A 109 17.55 16.41 -16.58
CA HIS A 109 18.91 16.59 -17.09
C HIS A 109 19.90 17.08 -16.05
N HIS A 110 19.46 17.31 -14.81
CA HIS A 110 20.36 17.66 -13.72
C HIS A 110 21.03 16.40 -13.18
N SER A 111 22.36 16.37 -13.25
CA SER A 111 23.16 15.40 -12.50
C SER A 111 22.84 15.56 -11.02
N ARG A 112 22.96 14.48 -10.23
CA ARG A 112 22.88 14.54 -8.76
C ARG A 112 23.81 15.59 -8.14
N SER A 113 24.86 15.98 -8.87
CA SER A 113 25.78 17.07 -8.50
C SER A 113 25.21 18.48 -8.65
N ASP A 114 24.18 18.69 -9.48
CA ASP A 114 23.49 19.97 -9.65
C ASP A 114 22.50 20.26 -8.50
N TRP A 115 22.28 19.28 -7.61
CA TRP A 115 21.42 19.40 -6.44
C TRP A 115 22.21 19.77 -5.18
N ASP A 116 23.32 20.51 -5.31
CA ASP A 116 24.09 20.99 -4.16
C ASP A 116 24.00 22.52 -4.04
N PRO A 117 23.24 23.06 -3.06
CA PRO A 117 22.43 22.34 -2.08
C PRO A 117 21.08 21.87 -2.64
N PRO A 118 20.47 20.79 -2.10
CA PRO A 118 19.20 20.29 -2.59
C PRO A 118 18.07 21.25 -2.20
N PRO A 119 16.95 21.31 -2.97
CA PRO A 119 15.78 22.07 -2.57
C PRO A 119 15.33 21.69 -1.16
N ALA A 120 14.90 22.68 -0.36
CA ALA A 120 14.64 22.50 1.06
C ALA A 120 13.66 21.36 1.40
N ASN A 121 12.71 21.09 0.49
CA ASN A 121 11.68 20.08 0.67
C ASN A 121 12.03 18.71 0.06
N CYS A 122 13.11 18.61 -0.72
CA CYS A 122 13.56 17.34 -1.29
C CYS A 122 13.91 16.33 -0.19
N PRO A 123 13.65 15.04 -0.42
CA PRO A 123 13.96 14.02 0.56
C PRO A 123 15.50 13.90 0.69
N LYS A 124 15.98 13.73 1.92
CA LYS A 124 17.42 13.54 2.20
C LYS A 124 18.00 12.30 1.53
N ARG A 125 17.14 11.35 1.15
CA ARG A 125 17.47 10.12 0.42
C ARG A 125 16.38 9.88 -0.61
N LEU A 126 16.77 9.51 -1.82
CA LEU A 126 15.82 9.23 -2.92
C LEU A 126 15.23 7.83 -2.79
N GLY A 127 16.01 6.86 -2.33
CA GLY A 127 15.51 5.53 -2.01
C GLY A 127 16.42 4.82 -1.04
N ARG A 128 16.02 3.60 -0.69
CA ARG A 128 16.82 2.72 0.19
C ARG A 128 17.68 1.79 -0.65
N ASP A 129 17.08 1.05 -1.59
CA ASP A 129 17.77 0.03 -2.41
C ASP A 129 17.17 -0.14 -3.83
N ALA A 130 15.86 0.03 -4.03
CA ALA A 130 15.21 -0.23 -5.33
C ALA A 130 15.49 0.88 -6.35
N TYR A 131 15.43 2.14 -5.91
CA TYR A 131 15.70 3.30 -6.78
C TYR A 131 17.16 3.36 -7.22
N SER A 132 18.08 2.75 -6.47
CA SER A 132 19.48 2.59 -6.89
C SER A 132 19.69 1.49 -7.94
N ARG A 133 18.74 0.56 -8.10
CA ARG A 133 18.75 -0.45 -9.18
C ARG A 133 17.98 0.01 -10.42
N MET A 134 17.04 0.92 -10.25
CA MET A 134 16.29 1.56 -11.34
C MET A 134 17.02 2.80 -11.87
N GLU A 135 16.68 3.22 -13.09
CA GLU A 135 17.11 4.52 -13.60
C GLU A 135 16.33 5.63 -12.88
N LEU A 136 16.91 6.16 -11.80
CA LEU A 136 16.37 7.25 -10.99
C LEU A 136 15.83 8.42 -11.82
N ASP A 137 16.51 8.79 -12.90
CA ASP A 137 16.08 9.87 -13.81
C ASP A 137 14.71 9.58 -14.42
N ARG A 138 14.40 8.31 -14.70
CA ARG A 138 13.11 7.88 -15.23
C ARG A 138 12.00 8.00 -14.19
N ILE A 139 12.29 7.64 -12.94
CA ILE A 139 11.33 7.81 -11.83
C ILE A 139 11.02 9.29 -11.59
N ILE A 140 12.03 10.15 -11.71
CA ILE A 140 11.86 11.61 -11.59
C ILE A 140 11.02 12.15 -12.76
N ARG A 141 11.28 11.69 -14.00
CA ARG A 141 10.46 12.07 -15.17
C ARG A 141 8.99 11.69 -15.00
N HIS A 142 8.73 10.53 -14.40
CA HIS A 142 7.38 9.95 -14.35
C HIS A 142 6.63 10.26 -13.06
N GLN A 143 7.06 11.28 -12.31
CA GLN A 143 6.40 11.70 -11.07
C GLN A 143 4.92 12.06 -11.24
N GLU A 144 4.49 12.41 -12.46
CA GLU A 144 3.07 12.62 -12.76
C GLU A 144 2.20 11.37 -12.61
N PHE A 145 2.75 10.17 -12.83
CA PHE A 145 2.02 8.90 -12.78
C PHE A 145 1.95 8.26 -11.38
N PHE A 146 2.74 8.76 -10.42
CA PHE A 146 2.59 8.39 -9.01
C PHE A 146 1.48 9.23 -8.37
N VAL A 147 0.20 8.86 -8.45
CA VAL A 147 -0.90 9.71 -7.96
C VAL A 147 -1.23 9.43 -6.49
N LEU A 148 -1.10 10.43 -5.60
CA LEU A 148 -1.60 10.34 -4.23
C LEU A 148 -3.13 10.53 -4.20
N ARG A 149 -3.86 9.44 -4.36
CA ARG A 149 -5.31 9.41 -4.63
C ARG A 149 -6.13 10.07 -3.50
N PRO A 150 -7.20 10.82 -3.82
CA PRO A 150 -8.14 11.35 -2.82
C PRO A 150 -8.67 10.29 -1.85
N LEU A 151 -9.02 9.11 -2.36
CA LEU A 151 -9.51 8.00 -1.52
C LEU A 151 -8.47 7.53 -0.50
N PHE A 152 -7.19 7.48 -0.89
CA PHE A 152 -6.09 7.13 0.03
C PHE A 152 -6.06 8.06 1.23
N ARG A 153 -6.23 9.36 1.01
CA ARG A 153 -6.22 10.40 2.04
C ARG A 153 -7.46 10.37 2.92
N ALA A 154 -8.59 9.88 2.39
CA ALA A 154 -9.91 10.03 2.99
C ALA A 154 -10.28 8.92 3.98
N ILE A 155 -9.75 7.71 3.80
CA ILE A 155 -10.13 6.54 4.59
C ILE A 155 -8.96 5.60 4.86
N ILE A 156 -8.87 5.12 6.10
CA ILE A 156 -7.81 4.21 6.55
C ILE A 156 -8.39 3.02 7.31
N ILE A 157 -7.62 1.94 7.36
CA ILE A 157 -7.91 0.74 8.17
C ILE A 157 -6.89 0.67 9.29
N ILE A 158 -7.32 0.28 10.49
CA ILE A 158 -6.44 0.01 11.63
C ILE A 158 -6.66 -1.44 12.06
N ILE A 159 -5.56 -2.19 12.10
CA ILE A 159 -5.51 -3.55 12.62
C ILE A 159 -4.83 -3.51 13.99
N ARG A 160 -5.45 -4.14 14.99
CA ARG A 160 -4.80 -4.42 16.28
C ARG A 160 -4.21 -5.81 16.22
N LEU A 161 -2.88 -5.89 16.29
CA LEU A 161 -2.16 -7.15 16.15
C LEU A 161 -2.50 -8.15 17.26
N GLU A 162 -2.92 -7.66 18.44
CA GLU A 162 -3.40 -8.48 19.55
C GLU A 162 -4.69 -9.24 19.23
N GLU A 163 -5.43 -8.81 18.21
CA GLU A 163 -6.67 -9.46 17.76
C GLU A 163 -6.39 -10.52 16.68
N TYR A 164 -5.14 -10.63 16.20
CA TYR A 164 -4.73 -11.64 15.24
C TYR A 164 -4.24 -12.92 15.94
N ASN A 165 -4.78 -14.06 15.53
CA ASN A 165 -4.34 -15.40 15.93
C ASN A 165 -4.38 -16.32 14.71
N ASP A 166 -3.35 -17.13 14.48
CA ASP A 166 -3.23 -17.99 13.30
C ASP A 166 -3.94 -19.36 13.43
N LYS A 167 -4.21 -19.82 14.65
CA LYS A 167 -4.68 -21.19 14.90
C LYS A 167 -6.10 -21.49 14.41
N ASN A 168 -7.01 -20.51 14.44
CA ASN A 168 -8.45 -20.72 14.18
C ASN A 168 -9.15 -19.50 13.56
N MET A 169 -8.39 -18.53 13.05
CA MET A 169 -8.98 -17.30 12.52
C MET A 169 -8.85 -17.26 11.00
N ASP A 170 -9.98 -17.07 10.33
CA ASP A 170 -9.97 -16.59 8.95
C ASP A 170 -9.58 -15.11 8.96
N ILE A 171 -8.52 -14.73 8.23
CA ILE A 171 -8.08 -13.34 8.10
C ILE A 171 -9.22 -12.43 7.62
N ALA A 172 -10.17 -12.94 6.84
CA ALA A 172 -11.36 -12.20 6.42
C ALA A 172 -12.21 -11.70 7.59
N GLN A 173 -12.24 -12.46 8.69
CA GLN A 173 -13.00 -12.17 9.91
C GLN A 173 -12.21 -11.37 10.95
N LEU A 174 -10.94 -11.05 10.69
CA LEU A 174 -10.12 -10.24 11.58
C LEU A 174 -10.83 -8.89 11.83
N PRO A 175 -11.13 -8.53 13.09
CA PRO A 175 -11.77 -7.25 13.36
C PRO A 175 -10.81 -6.09 13.09
N VAL A 176 -11.33 -5.05 12.45
CA VAL A 176 -10.57 -3.84 12.10
C VAL A 176 -11.37 -2.59 12.44
N LEU A 177 -10.68 -1.46 12.61
CA LEU A 177 -11.31 -0.15 12.62
C LEU A 177 -11.20 0.44 11.22
N LEU A 178 -12.34 0.77 10.62
CA LEU A 178 -12.42 1.54 9.38
C LEU A 178 -12.69 2.99 9.75
N VAL A 179 -11.80 3.90 9.36
CA VAL A 179 -11.74 5.28 9.89
C VAL A 179 -11.79 6.30 8.77
N ARG A 180 -12.74 7.23 8.83
CA ARG A 180 -12.77 8.43 7.97
C ARG A 180 -11.79 9.45 8.52
N THR A 181 -10.92 9.98 7.67
CA THR A 181 -9.90 10.96 8.08
C THR A 181 -10.45 12.39 8.15
N GLY A 182 -11.62 12.62 7.54
CA GLY A 182 -12.21 13.94 7.36
C GLY A 182 -11.70 14.69 6.13
N THR A 183 -10.77 14.12 5.36
CA THR A 183 -10.35 14.67 4.06
C THR A 183 -11.34 14.23 2.98
N GLU A 184 -12.03 15.18 2.36
CA GLU A 184 -13.02 14.90 1.29
C GLU A 184 -12.64 15.53 -0.06
N ASP A 185 -11.56 16.33 -0.08
CA ASP A 185 -11.10 17.03 -1.29
C ASP A 185 -10.75 16.04 -2.41
N GLY A 186 -11.38 16.23 -3.57
CA GLY A 186 -11.15 15.42 -4.77
C GLY A 186 -11.91 14.08 -4.80
N LEU A 187 -12.73 13.76 -3.80
CA LEU A 187 -13.64 12.62 -3.88
C LEU A 187 -14.83 12.91 -4.81
N SER A 188 -15.32 11.89 -5.50
CA SER A 188 -16.54 11.95 -6.31
C SER A 188 -17.80 12.22 -5.48
N ALA A 189 -17.81 11.77 -4.22
CA ALA A 189 -18.86 12.01 -3.25
C ALA A 189 -18.35 11.76 -1.81
N PRO A 190 -19.01 12.33 -0.78
CA PRO A 190 -18.67 12.04 0.63
C PRO A 190 -18.69 10.54 0.96
N ILE A 191 -17.91 10.14 1.97
CA ILE A 191 -17.86 8.75 2.44
C ILE A 191 -18.88 8.57 3.59
N SER A 192 -19.81 7.63 3.38
CA SER A 192 -20.82 7.22 4.36
C SER A 192 -20.72 5.71 4.62
N PHE A 193 -20.88 5.30 5.88
CA PHE A 193 -20.93 3.88 6.26
C PHE A 193 -22.33 3.25 6.14
N GLU A 194 -23.32 3.99 5.62
CA GLU A 194 -24.71 3.54 5.51
C GLU A 194 -24.83 2.20 4.75
N SER A 195 -24.08 2.01 3.67
CA SER A 195 -24.11 0.77 2.88
C SER A 195 -23.63 -0.47 3.65
N ILE A 196 -22.86 -0.28 4.72
CA ILE A 196 -22.32 -1.36 5.57
C ILE A 196 -22.90 -1.35 6.99
N ALA A 197 -23.93 -0.53 7.26
CA ALA A 197 -24.46 -0.31 8.60
C ALA A 197 -24.88 -1.62 9.32
N HIS A 198 -25.42 -2.58 8.56
CA HIS A 198 -25.86 -3.89 9.07
C HIS A 198 -24.70 -4.83 9.48
N GLN A 199 -23.46 -4.48 9.15
CA GLN A 199 -22.24 -5.25 9.45
C GLN A 199 -21.35 -4.56 10.47
N ILE A 200 -21.77 -3.41 11.01
CA ILE A 200 -21.03 -2.66 12.02
C ILE A 200 -21.23 -3.33 13.39
N HIS A 201 -20.12 -3.75 14.01
CA HIS A 201 -20.13 -4.31 15.36
C HIS A 201 -20.16 -3.22 16.44
N SER A 202 -19.44 -2.13 16.22
CA SER A 202 -19.45 -0.96 17.10
C SER A 202 -18.99 0.29 16.34
N ALA A 203 -19.39 1.46 16.82
CA ALA A 203 -19.05 2.74 16.21
C ALA A 203 -18.38 3.69 17.21
N ILE A 204 -17.53 4.57 16.70
CA ILE A 204 -16.85 5.64 17.44
C ILE A 204 -17.36 6.95 16.85
N HIS A 205 -18.11 7.69 17.65
CA HIS A 205 -18.64 9.00 17.27
C HIS A 205 -17.65 10.08 17.69
N ASP A 206 -17.28 10.95 16.75
CA ASP A 206 -16.68 12.23 17.08
C ASP A 206 -17.43 13.32 16.29
N THR A 207 -18.23 14.12 17.00
CA THR A 207 -18.94 15.33 16.54
C THR A 207 -20.21 15.15 15.67
N PRO A 208 -20.98 16.22 15.37
CA PRO A 208 -22.27 16.17 14.66
C PRO A 208 -22.24 15.60 13.22
N LYS A 209 -21.06 15.27 12.67
CA LYS A 209 -20.85 14.77 11.30
C LYS A 209 -20.95 13.23 11.16
N GLY A 210 -21.42 12.54 12.21
CA GLY A 210 -21.63 11.09 12.21
C GLY A 210 -20.45 10.28 12.77
N GLU A 211 -20.32 9.04 12.33
CA GLU A 211 -19.35 8.06 12.85
C GLU A 211 -17.94 8.31 12.29
N THR A 212 -16.96 8.62 13.12
CA THR A 212 -15.57 8.83 12.66
C THR A 212 -14.90 7.52 12.31
N ALA A 213 -15.21 6.47 13.07
CA ALA A 213 -14.70 5.13 12.85
C ALA A 213 -15.74 4.07 13.20
N VAL A 214 -15.68 2.94 12.50
CA VAL A 214 -16.55 1.78 12.73
C VAL A 214 -15.71 0.52 12.85
N ARG A 215 -16.14 -0.41 13.70
CA ARG A 215 -15.53 -1.72 13.87
C ARG A 215 -16.29 -2.73 13.02
N VAL A 216 -15.59 -3.37 12.10
CA VAL A 216 -16.12 -4.34 11.13
C VAL A 216 -15.12 -5.49 10.94
N ALA A 217 -15.51 -6.56 10.26
CA ALA A 217 -14.55 -7.57 9.79
C ALA A 217 -13.69 -7.01 8.62
N LEU A 218 -12.47 -7.53 8.46
CA LEU A 218 -11.54 -7.10 7.42
C LEU A 218 -12.16 -7.22 6.02
N GLU A 219 -12.91 -8.28 5.75
CA GLU A 219 -13.57 -8.47 4.46
C GLU A 219 -14.53 -7.34 4.11
N VAL A 220 -15.30 -6.87 5.10
CA VAL A 220 -16.27 -5.79 4.95
C VAL A 220 -15.57 -4.48 4.66
N ALA A 221 -14.46 -4.22 5.38
CA ALA A 221 -13.64 -3.05 5.14
C ALA A 221 -13.02 -3.07 3.73
N VAL A 222 -12.46 -4.20 3.31
CA VAL A 222 -11.85 -4.34 1.98
C VAL A 222 -12.89 -4.21 0.87
N ASP A 223 -14.06 -4.84 1.01
CA ASP A 223 -15.15 -4.70 0.05
C ASP A 223 -15.67 -3.28 -0.05
N PHE A 224 -15.79 -2.60 1.08
CA PHE A 224 -16.17 -1.20 1.11
C PHE A 224 -15.14 -0.31 0.39
N ILE A 225 -13.83 -0.53 0.62
CA ILE A 225 -12.77 0.21 -0.07
C ILE A 225 -12.76 -0.09 -1.57
N MET A 226 -12.91 -1.35 -1.99
CA MET A 226 -12.99 -1.72 -3.41
C MET A 226 -14.22 -1.11 -4.10
N MET A 227 -15.35 -1.03 -3.38
CA MET A 227 -16.56 -0.37 -3.87
C MET A 227 -16.36 1.15 -4.03
N LEU A 228 -15.71 1.81 -3.07
CA LEU A 228 -15.33 3.22 -3.19
C LEU A 228 -14.32 3.44 -4.32
N GLU A 229 -13.32 2.57 -4.47
CA GLU A 229 -12.35 2.64 -5.58
C GLU A 229 -13.07 2.57 -6.93
N LYS A 230 -14.00 1.63 -7.10
CA LYS A 230 -14.81 1.53 -8.32
C LYS A 230 -15.61 2.81 -8.56
N ARG A 231 -16.22 3.38 -7.51
CA ARG A 231 -16.97 4.65 -7.60
C ARG A 231 -16.06 5.79 -8.09
N GLU A 232 -14.86 5.92 -7.54
CA GLU A 232 -13.90 6.96 -7.98
C GLU A 232 -13.44 6.71 -9.43
N THR A 233 -13.17 5.46 -9.81
CA THR A 233 -12.80 5.10 -11.19
C THR A 233 -13.95 5.38 -12.17
N ASP A 234 -15.20 5.09 -11.79
CA ASP A 234 -16.38 5.39 -12.62
C ASP A 234 -16.56 6.91 -12.81
N ALA A 235 -16.16 7.74 -11.84
CA ALA A 235 -16.29 9.19 -11.88
C ALA A 235 -15.14 9.92 -12.60
N PHE A 236 -13.90 9.44 -12.43
CA PHE A 236 -12.69 10.14 -12.88
C PHE A 236 -11.84 9.36 -13.88
N GLY A 237 -12.21 8.12 -14.19
CA GLY A 237 -11.36 7.18 -14.92
C GLY A 237 -10.27 6.56 -14.05
N HIS A 238 -9.45 5.70 -14.66
CA HIS A 238 -8.30 5.10 -14.01
C HIS A 238 -7.23 6.17 -13.71
N GLN A 239 -6.59 6.04 -12.54
CA GLN A 239 -5.53 6.95 -12.08
C GLN A 239 -4.31 6.16 -11.60
N PRO A 240 -3.13 6.33 -12.23
CA PRO A 240 -2.86 7.17 -13.41
C PRO A 240 -3.64 6.70 -14.65
N ASP A 241 -3.76 7.58 -15.65
CA ASP A 241 -4.35 7.21 -16.94
C ASP A 241 -3.48 6.13 -17.61
N PRO A 242 -4.01 4.92 -17.84
CA PRO A 242 -3.24 3.80 -18.38
C PRO A 242 -2.71 4.07 -19.79
N ILE A 243 -3.34 4.95 -20.58
CA ILE A 243 -2.85 5.31 -21.90
C ILE A 243 -1.63 6.23 -21.78
N ALA A 244 -1.75 7.31 -21.00
CA ALA A 244 -0.66 8.25 -20.79
C ALA A 244 0.53 7.58 -20.09
N SER A 245 0.26 6.75 -19.07
CA SER A 245 1.31 6.15 -18.23
C SER A 245 2.13 5.07 -18.94
N THR A 246 1.58 4.48 -19.99
CA THR A 246 2.25 3.46 -20.81
C THR A 246 2.77 4.01 -22.14
N GLN A 247 2.54 5.29 -22.41
CA GLN A 247 3.01 5.94 -23.63
C GLN A 247 4.52 5.77 -23.80
N ASP A 248 4.94 5.46 -25.02
CA ASP A 248 6.34 5.21 -25.40
C ASP A 248 7.04 4.06 -24.64
N LEU A 249 6.30 3.30 -23.82
CA LEU A 249 6.76 2.18 -22.98
C LEU A 249 7.90 2.57 -22.05
N GLU A 250 7.97 3.86 -21.71
CA GLU A 250 8.81 4.35 -20.66
C GLU A 250 8.13 4.06 -19.30
N ASP A 251 7.90 2.80 -18.93
CA ASP A 251 7.43 2.46 -17.57
C ASP A 251 8.44 2.90 -16.47
N GLY A 252 8.06 3.86 -15.63
CA GLY A 252 8.86 4.34 -14.49
C GLY A 252 8.98 3.38 -13.30
N GLY A 253 8.89 2.07 -13.51
CA GLY A 253 8.63 1.12 -12.42
C GLY A 253 9.35 -0.21 -12.49
N LEU A 254 9.13 -1.00 -13.55
CA LEU A 254 9.31 -2.45 -13.43
C LEU A 254 10.17 -3.05 -14.55
N ALA A 255 10.18 -2.47 -15.75
CA ALA A 255 11.01 -2.92 -16.85
C ALA A 255 11.41 -1.78 -17.80
N GLY A 256 12.60 -1.90 -18.42
CA GLY A 256 12.99 -1.03 -19.54
C GLY A 256 12.11 -1.31 -20.77
N ARG A 257 11.92 -0.32 -21.64
CA ARG A 257 11.14 -0.43 -22.90
C ARG A 257 11.39 -1.73 -23.66
N TYR A 258 12.67 -2.11 -23.80
CA TYR A 258 13.06 -3.34 -24.49
C TYR A 258 12.48 -4.60 -23.83
N GLY A 259 12.54 -4.68 -22.49
CA GLY A 259 12.01 -5.82 -21.74
C GLY A 259 10.49 -5.92 -21.82
N ILE A 260 9.80 -4.78 -21.86
CA ILE A 260 8.34 -4.74 -22.04
C ILE A 260 7.96 -5.26 -23.42
N LEU A 261 8.58 -4.74 -24.48
CA LEU A 261 8.32 -5.17 -25.86
C LEU A 261 8.57 -6.65 -26.06
N GLN A 262 9.73 -7.14 -25.60
CA GLN A 262 10.07 -8.57 -25.69
C GLN A 262 9.03 -9.44 -24.97
N ARG A 263 8.52 -8.99 -23.82
CA ARG A 263 7.54 -9.75 -23.06
C ARG A 263 6.16 -9.72 -23.71
N ALA A 264 5.72 -8.58 -24.24
CA ALA A 264 4.47 -8.45 -24.97
C ALA A 264 4.42 -9.39 -26.18
N GLU A 265 5.51 -9.46 -26.97
CA GLU A 265 5.62 -10.39 -28.10
C GLU A 265 5.44 -11.86 -27.64
N THR A 266 6.08 -12.26 -26.55
CA THR A 266 5.92 -13.63 -26.00
C THR A 266 4.52 -13.93 -25.46
N LEU A 267 3.72 -12.89 -25.19
CA LEU A 267 2.36 -12.98 -24.67
C LEU A 267 1.30 -12.87 -25.79
N GLY A 268 1.73 -12.90 -27.04
CA GLY A 268 0.87 -12.89 -28.22
C GLY A 268 0.43 -11.49 -28.66
N TRP A 269 1.09 -10.43 -28.19
CA TRP A 269 0.86 -9.09 -28.73
C TRP A 269 1.30 -9.01 -30.19
N GLY A 270 0.49 -8.37 -31.03
CA GLY A 270 0.71 -8.29 -32.47
C GLY A 270 1.69 -7.19 -32.89
N ASP A 271 1.65 -6.85 -34.19
CA ASP A 271 2.54 -5.85 -34.81
C ASP A 271 2.16 -4.38 -34.51
N GLU A 272 1.06 -4.15 -33.79
CA GLU A 272 0.61 -2.82 -33.43
C GLU A 272 1.46 -2.22 -32.29
N PRO A 273 1.69 -0.90 -32.28
CA PRO A 273 2.37 -0.25 -31.16
C PRO A 273 1.68 -0.59 -29.84
N LEU A 274 2.46 -1.14 -28.91
CA LEU A 274 1.97 -1.45 -27.57
C LEU A 274 1.56 -0.14 -26.88
N ALA A 275 0.26 0.00 -26.61
CA ALA A 275 -0.33 1.20 -26.04
C ALA A 275 -1.55 0.84 -25.20
N GLY A 276 -1.85 1.69 -24.20
CA GLY A 276 -3.00 1.49 -23.33
C GLY A 276 -2.74 0.51 -22.19
N PRO A 277 -3.80 0.11 -21.45
CA PRO A 277 -3.67 -0.63 -20.20
C PRO A 277 -2.91 -1.95 -20.35
N SER A 278 -1.97 -2.23 -19.45
CA SER A 278 -1.21 -3.49 -19.46
C SER A 278 -2.09 -4.71 -19.28
N SER A 279 -3.27 -4.56 -18.68
CA SER A 279 -4.25 -5.65 -18.61
C SER A 279 -4.67 -6.17 -19.98
N GLY A 280 -4.60 -5.32 -21.02
CA GLY A 280 -4.92 -5.68 -22.40
C GLY A 280 -3.78 -6.36 -23.17
N TRP A 281 -2.55 -6.36 -22.65
CA TRP A 281 -1.35 -6.74 -23.43
C TRP A 281 -1.20 -8.25 -23.67
N VAL A 282 -2.08 -9.07 -23.10
CA VAL A 282 -2.02 -10.52 -23.20
C VAL A 282 -3.15 -11.03 -24.07
N ASP A 283 -2.83 -11.84 -25.08
CA ASP A 283 -3.87 -12.55 -25.81
C ASP A 283 -4.46 -13.66 -24.93
N THR A 284 -5.61 -13.36 -24.32
CA THR A 284 -6.35 -14.29 -23.44
C THR A 284 -6.91 -15.53 -24.16
N LYS A 285 -6.89 -15.57 -25.51
CA LYS A 285 -7.19 -16.79 -26.27
C LYS A 285 -6.01 -17.76 -26.29
N ILE A 286 -4.79 -17.24 -26.23
CA ILE A 286 -3.55 -18.02 -26.18
C ILE A 286 -3.21 -18.36 -24.72
N HIS A 287 -3.29 -17.37 -23.83
CA HIS A 287 -3.00 -17.49 -22.40
C HIS A 287 -4.30 -17.44 -21.59
N THR A 288 -4.96 -18.59 -21.45
CA THR A 288 -6.24 -18.71 -20.74
C THR A 288 -6.12 -18.64 -19.21
N GLY A 289 -4.90 -18.73 -18.68
CA GLY A 289 -4.59 -18.61 -17.26
C GLY A 289 -3.43 -17.65 -17.02
N TRP A 290 -3.27 -17.21 -15.77
CA TRP A 290 -2.16 -16.34 -15.38
C TRP A 290 -0.81 -17.04 -15.63
N CYS A 291 0.11 -16.35 -16.30
CA CYS A 291 1.44 -16.88 -16.64
C CYS A 291 2.56 -15.85 -16.38
N GLY A 292 3.81 -16.30 -16.51
CA GLY A 292 4.99 -15.44 -16.38
C GLY A 292 5.44 -15.21 -14.93
N GLY A 293 6.39 -14.28 -14.76
CA GLY A 293 7.09 -14.08 -13.48
C GLY A 293 6.18 -13.64 -12.33
N GLY A 294 5.02 -13.03 -12.62
CA GLY A 294 4.04 -12.69 -11.59
C GLY A 294 3.51 -13.93 -10.86
N VAL A 295 3.31 -15.05 -11.56
CA VAL A 295 2.89 -16.32 -10.94
C VAL A 295 3.97 -16.85 -10.00
N ASP A 296 5.23 -16.75 -10.41
CA ASP A 296 6.36 -17.17 -9.59
C ASP A 296 6.47 -16.31 -8.32
N SER A 297 6.29 -14.99 -8.43
CA SER A 297 6.25 -14.07 -7.30
C SER A 297 5.08 -14.38 -6.34
N ASP A 298 3.86 -14.62 -6.84
CA ASP A 298 2.72 -15.01 -5.98
C ASP A 298 2.95 -16.35 -5.28
N ASN A 299 3.50 -17.33 -6.00
CA ASN A 299 3.88 -18.62 -5.41
C ASN A 299 4.94 -18.45 -4.31
N TRP A 300 5.91 -17.54 -4.52
CA TRP A 300 6.90 -17.18 -3.52
C TRP A 300 6.25 -16.54 -2.29
N LYS A 301 5.32 -15.59 -2.44
CA LYS A 301 4.59 -14.97 -1.31
C LYS A 301 3.77 -15.98 -0.53
N ARG A 302 3.06 -16.88 -1.21
CA ARG A 302 2.33 -17.99 -0.56
C ARG A 302 3.28 -18.91 0.21
N ARG A 303 4.47 -19.16 -0.34
CA ARG A 303 5.51 -19.95 0.35
C ARG A 303 6.07 -19.20 1.56
N ALA A 304 6.34 -17.90 1.45
CA ALA A 304 6.81 -17.07 2.54
C ALA A 304 5.82 -17.08 3.70
N GLN A 305 4.52 -16.93 3.43
CA GLN A 305 3.46 -17.05 4.44
C GLN A 305 3.51 -18.42 5.16
N ARG A 306 3.63 -19.53 4.41
CA ARG A 306 3.73 -20.87 5.02
C ARG A 306 4.97 -21.01 5.90
N LEU A 307 6.12 -20.50 5.47
CA LEU A 307 7.35 -20.52 6.25
C LEU A 307 7.24 -19.69 7.53
N GLU A 308 6.60 -18.52 7.48
CA GLU A 308 6.33 -17.73 8.68
C GLU A 308 5.39 -18.45 9.65
N HIS A 309 4.38 -19.15 9.14
CA HIS A 309 3.50 -19.97 9.98
C HIS A 309 4.27 -21.11 10.65
N GLU A 310 5.10 -21.84 9.90
CA GLU A 310 5.99 -22.87 10.46
C GLU A 310 6.96 -22.32 11.51
N ASN A 311 7.48 -21.10 11.31
CA ASN A 311 8.34 -20.42 12.28
C ASN A 311 7.60 -20.06 13.56
N VAL A 312 6.37 -19.57 13.46
CA VAL A 312 5.52 -19.27 14.62
C VAL A 312 5.24 -20.53 15.42
N VAL A 313 4.77 -21.61 14.77
CA VAL A 313 4.51 -22.90 15.43
C VAL A 313 5.74 -23.43 16.14
N ARG A 314 6.90 -23.42 15.46
CA ARG A 314 8.17 -23.87 16.04
C ARG A 314 8.59 -23.03 17.25
N ASN A 315 8.39 -21.70 17.19
CA ASN A 315 8.72 -20.81 18.29
C ASN A 315 7.81 -21.06 19.50
N GLU A 316 6.51 -21.31 19.29
CA GLU A 316 5.58 -21.67 20.37
C GLU A 316 5.90 -23.03 20.99
N GLU A 317 6.31 -24.02 20.18
CA GLU A 317 6.76 -25.34 20.68
C GLU A 317 8.06 -25.23 21.50
N MET A 318 9.00 -24.37 21.07
CA MET A 318 10.29 -24.17 21.73
C MET A 318 10.18 -23.31 22.99
N TYR A 319 9.25 -22.36 23.03
CA TYR A 319 9.02 -21.42 24.12
C TYR A 319 7.53 -21.41 24.52
N PRO A 320 7.06 -22.44 25.27
CA PRO A 320 5.64 -22.61 25.60
C PRO A 320 5.11 -21.59 26.63
N GLU A 321 5.99 -20.98 27.42
CA GLU A 321 5.67 -19.81 28.23
C GLU A 321 5.69 -18.56 27.34
N PRO A 322 4.74 -17.61 27.45
CA PRO A 322 4.73 -16.40 26.64
C PRO A 322 6.06 -15.66 26.85
N TYR A 323 6.93 -15.74 25.85
CA TYR A 323 8.23 -15.08 25.88
C TYR A 323 7.98 -13.57 25.97
N GLU A 324 8.18 -13.01 27.17
CA GLU A 324 8.17 -11.57 27.38
C GLU A 324 9.37 -10.99 26.64
N TRP A 325 9.12 -10.55 25.40
CA TRP A 325 10.12 -9.82 24.67
C TRP A 325 10.56 -8.61 25.50
N PRO A 326 11.87 -8.39 25.70
CA PRO A 326 12.35 -7.32 26.56
C PRO A 326 11.75 -5.97 26.18
N THR A 327 11.44 -5.18 27.21
CA THR A 327 10.95 -3.81 27.11
C THR A 327 11.91 -2.99 26.24
N ILE A 328 11.35 -2.11 25.40
CA ILE A 328 12.03 -1.41 24.30
C ILE A 328 13.43 -0.91 24.68
N VAL A 329 14.45 -1.37 23.96
CA VAL A 329 15.71 -0.62 23.84
C VAL A 329 15.48 0.46 22.78
N GLN A 330 15.60 1.73 23.17
CA GLN A 330 15.54 2.88 22.25
C GLN A 330 16.47 2.63 21.06
N GLY A 331 15.92 2.67 19.83
CA GLY A 331 16.70 2.60 18.59
C GLY A 331 16.44 1.40 17.68
N SER A 332 15.43 0.55 17.96
CA SER A 332 15.03 -0.50 17.00
C SER A 332 14.59 0.12 15.67
N ARG A 333 15.24 -0.33 14.57
CA ARG A 333 15.11 0.21 13.20
C ARG A 333 13.66 0.55 12.83
N LYS A 334 13.49 1.71 12.19
CA LYS A 334 12.26 2.15 11.55
C LYS A 334 11.91 1.15 10.44
N HIS A 335 10.95 0.26 10.69
CA HIS A 335 10.55 -0.75 9.72
C HIS A 335 9.56 -0.12 8.73
N TRP A 336 10.12 0.38 7.63
CA TRP A 336 9.40 0.83 6.44
C TRP A 336 9.04 -0.32 5.49
N GLN A 337 9.26 -1.56 5.92
CA GLN A 337 9.11 -2.71 5.03
C GLN A 337 7.65 -3.13 4.93
N ILE A 338 7.04 -2.81 3.80
CA ILE A 338 6.33 -3.84 3.04
C ILE A 338 7.37 -4.42 2.09
N TRP A 339 7.55 -5.74 2.15
CA TRP A 339 8.34 -6.51 1.19
C TRP A 339 7.78 -6.31 -0.21
N ARG A 340 8.44 -5.48 -1.03
CA ARG A 340 8.18 -5.41 -2.47
C ARG A 340 9.02 -6.45 -3.22
N ASP A 341 8.44 -6.93 -4.30
CA ASP A 341 8.96 -7.96 -5.22
C ASP A 341 10.17 -7.50 -6.03
#